data_AF-A0A6U9T235-F1
#
_entry.id   AF-A0A6U9T235-F1
#
_cell.length_a   1.000
_cell.length_b   1.000
_cell.length_c   1.000
_cell.angle_alpha   90.00
_cell.angle_beta   90.00
_cell.angle_gamma   90.00
#
_symmetry.space_group_name_H-M   'P 1'
#
loop_
_entity.id
_entity.type
_entity.pdbx_description
1 polymer ?
#
loop_
_entity_poly.entity_id
_entity_poly.type
_entity_poly.pdbx_seq_one_letter_code
_entity_poly.pdbx_strand_id
1 'polypeptide(L)'
;MRGRYMQEASTVGVQKMCSVAGLEKDKLASLCAQAARQAGSGAVCEIANDLFPKGFSCAGTVEAIDLLVDLSLKAEALQAKVLKTSGAFHTKLMAPAQAKLAKALDDLLPSMKPPTCTVYMNVTGQPLQPGTDPKVIVDLLKKQLVSPVLWAPSVNKMIDSGITEFYEIGPMKQLKAMMKRINPKVWQTTTNEEV
;
A
#
# COMPACT_ATOMS: atom_id res chain seq x y z
N MET A 1 7.20 3.09 16.48
CA MET A 1 6.01 3.96 16.71
C MET A 1 4.89 3.69 15.70
N ARG A 2 5.11 3.90 14.39
CA ARG A 2 4.11 3.70 13.32
C ARG A 2 3.30 2.39 13.44
N GLY A 3 3.97 1.24 13.44
CA GLY A 3 3.28 -0.07 13.49
C GLY A 3 2.39 -0.24 14.72
N ARG A 4 2.85 0.24 15.88
CA ARG A 4 2.06 0.24 17.13
C ARG A 4 0.79 1.09 16.99
N TYR A 5 0.88 2.32 16.46
CA TYR A 5 -0.29 3.18 16.28
C TYR A 5 -1.30 2.60 15.28
N MET A 6 -0.83 1.97 14.20
CA MET A 6 -1.69 1.28 13.24
C MET A 6 -2.37 0.06 13.86
N GLN A 7 -1.66 -0.71 14.70
CA GLN A 7 -2.24 -1.81 15.45
C GLN A 7 -3.31 -1.31 16.44
N GLU A 8 -3.06 -0.22 17.16
CA GLU A 8 -4.05 0.41 18.04
C GLU A 8 -5.28 0.90 17.26
N ALA A 9 -5.11 1.49 16.07
CA ALA A 9 -6.24 1.90 15.24
C ALA A 9 -7.05 0.71 14.69
N SER A 10 -6.41 -0.45 14.50
CA SER A 10 -7.08 -1.67 14.05
C SER A 10 -8.02 -2.30 15.07
N THR A 11 -7.92 -1.94 16.36
CA THR A 11 -8.83 -2.43 17.40
C THR A 11 -10.13 -1.62 17.48
N VAL A 12 -10.19 -0.48 16.78
CA VAL A 12 -11.40 0.34 16.67
C VAL A 12 -12.30 -0.27 15.60
N GLY A 13 -13.26 -1.08 16.04
CA GLY A 13 -14.13 -1.85 15.15
C GLY A 13 -13.43 -3.06 14.52
N VAL A 14 -14.20 -3.95 13.90
CA VAL A 14 -13.63 -5.14 13.26
C VAL A 14 -13.20 -4.79 11.83
N GLN A 15 -11.93 -5.04 11.52
CA GLN A 15 -11.30 -4.65 10.26
C GLN A 15 -10.57 -5.85 9.62
N LYS A 16 -10.50 -5.88 8.29
CA LYS A 16 -9.83 -6.94 7.52
C LYS A 16 -9.07 -6.38 6.32
N MET A 17 -8.16 -7.20 5.80
CA MET A 17 -7.60 -7.06 4.46
C MET A 17 -7.80 -8.35 3.65
N CYS A 18 -7.94 -8.23 2.34
CA CYS A 18 -7.88 -9.35 1.41
C CYS A 18 -6.89 -9.06 0.27
N SER A 19 -6.29 -10.10 -0.31
CA SER A 19 -5.61 -10.01 -1.60
C SER A 19 -6.59 -10.32 -2.73
N VAL A 20 -6.46 -9.60 -3.84
CA VAL A 20 -7.23 -9.83 -5.07
C VAL A 20 -6.28 -9.85 -6.26
N ALA A 21 -6.40 -10.86 -7.12
CA ALA A 21 -5.62 -10.98 -8.35
C ALA A 21 -6.52 -11.33 -9.54
N GLY A 22 -6.17 -10.82 -10.72
CA GLY A 22 -6.82 -11.16 -12.00
C GLY A 22 -7.82 -10.12 -12.52
N LEU A 23 -8.20 -9.12 -11.70
CA LEU A 23 -9.11 -8.05 -12.11
C LEU A 23 -8.36 -6.77 -12.50
N GLU A 24 -8.92 -5.98 -13.41
CA GLU A 24 -8.45 -4.61 -13.66
C GLU A 24 -8.74 -3.69 -12.48
N LYS A 25 -7.90 -2.66 -12.29
CA LYS A 25 -8.00 -1.72 -11.17
C LYS A 25 -9.36 -1.04 -11.09
N ASP A 26 -9.87 -0.55 -12.20
CA ASP A 26 -11.15 0.17 -12.24
C ASP A 26 -12.33 -0.76 -11.95
N LYS A 27 -12.26 -2.00 -12.44
CA LYS A 27 -13.25 -3.03 -12.11
C LYS A 27 -13.23 -3.33 -10.61
N LEU A 28 -12.05 -3.54 -10.03
CA LEU A 28 -11.89 -3.79 -8.60
C LEU A 28 -12.38 -2.60 -7.77
N ALA A 29 -12.06 -1.36 -8.16
CA ALA A 29 -12.53 -0.16 -7.48
C ALA A 29 -14.07 -0.07 -7.49
N SER A 30 -14.72 -0.42 -8.60
CA SER A 30 -16.18 -0.52 -8.67
C SER A 30 -16.74 -1.59 -7.73
N LEU A 31 -16.07 -2.74 -7.61
CA LEU A 31 -16.50 -3.80 -6.69
C LEU A 31 -16.31 -3.40 -5.23
N CYS A 32 -15.22 -2.70 -4.88
CA CYS A 32 -15.02 -2.13 -3.56
C CYS A 32 -16.16 -1.16 -3.18
N ALA A 33 -16.52 -0.25 -4.10
CA ALA A 33 -17.63 0.67 -3.89
C ALA A 33 -18.97 -0.07 -3.75
N GLN A 34 -19.19 -1.14 -4.51
CA GLN A 34 -20.38 -1.98 -4.39
C GLN A 34 -20.44 -2.69 -3.03
N ALA A 35 -19.33 -3.30 -2.61
CA ALA A 35 -19.23 -4.03 -1.36
C ALA A 35 -19.47 -3.12 -0.14
N ALA A 36 -18.87 -1.92 -0.15
CA ALA A 36 -19.11 -0.91 0.88
C ALA A 36 -20.59 -0.48 0.94
N ARG A 37 -21.24 -0.24 -0.21
CA ARG A 37 -22.67 0.10 -0.23
C ARG A 37 -23.55 -1.04 0.30
N GLN A 38 -23.25 -2.29 -0.05
CA GLN A 38 -24.03 -3.45 0.41
C GLN A 38 -23.83 -3.75 1.89
N ALA A 39 -22.63 -3.49 2.44
CA ALA A 39 -22.35 -3.64 3.87
C ALA A 39 -23.04 -2.59 4.75
N GLY A 40 -23.52 -1.48 4.16
CA GLY A 40 -24.32 -0.47 4.86
C GLY A 40 -23.56 0.81 5.21
N SER A 41 -24.24 1.69 5.97
CA SER A 41 -23.71 3.01 6.31
C SER A 41 -22.42 2.90 7.13
N GLY A 42 -21.41 3.70 6.77
CA GLY A 42 -20.12 3.72 7.47
C GLY A 42 -19.15 2.59 7.09
N ALA A 43 -19.58 1.62 6.28
CA ALA A 43 -18.70 0.57 5.80
C ALA A 43 -17.58 1.11 4.90
N VAL A 44 -16.42 0.47 4.97
CA VAL A 44 -15.23 0.87 4.21
C VAL A 44 -14.74 -0.33 3.43
N CYS A 45 -14.42 -0.12 2.15
CA CYS A 45 -13.77 -1.11 1.31
C CYS A 45 -12.97 -0.34 0.26
N GLU A 46 -11.65 -0.38 0.37
CA GLU A 46 -10.74 0.45 -0.42
C GLU A 46 -9.58 -0.41 -0.92
N ILE A 47 -9.07 -0.12 -2.13
CA ILE A 47 -7.79 -0.68 -2.58
C ILE A 47 -6.71 -0.06 -1.70
N ALA A 48 -5.99 -0.91 -0.96
CA ALA A 48 -4.96 -0.52 -0.02
C ALA A 48 -3.56 -0.60 -0.62
N ASN A 49 -3.33 -1.54 -1.54
CA ASN A 49 -2.04 -1.70 -2.20
C ASN A 49 -2.23 -2.02 -3.68
N ASP A 50 -1.50 -1.33 -4.53
CA ASP A 50 -1.36 -1.55 -5.98
C ASP A 50 0.01 -2.17 -6.24
N LEU A 51 0.05 -3.51 -6.32
CA LEU A 51 1.27 -4.30 -6.14
C LEU A 51 1.89 -4.76 -7.45
N PHE A 52 1.08 -5.13 -8.44
CA PHE A 52 1.52 -5.56 -9.78
C PHE A 52 0.31 -5.56 -10.71
N PRO A 53 0.49 -5.70 -12.03
CA PRO A 53 -0.62 -5.79 -12.96
C PRO A 53 -1.69 -6.80 -12.53
N LYS A 54 -2.93 -6.31 -12.40
CA LYS A 54 -4.09 -7.06 -11.88
C LYS A 54 -3.84 -7.68 -10.51
N GLY A 55 -3.20 -6.95 -9.61
CA GLY A 55 -2.65 -7.43 -8.37
C GLY A 55 -2.73 -6.45 -7.24
N PHE A 56 -3.64 -6.71 -6.30
CA PHE A 56 -4.00 -5.73 -5.28
C PHE A 56 -4.15 -6.39 -3.93
N SER A 57 -4.11 -5.56 -2.89
CA SER A 57 -4.83 -5.87 -1.67
C SER A 57 -5.83 -4.77 -1.35
N CYS A 58 -6.96 -5.19 -0.81
CA CYS A 58 -8.03 -4.31 -0.38
C CYS A 58 -8.20 -4.43 1.12
N ALA A 59 -8.72 -3.38 1.74
CA ALA A 59 -8.86 -3.29 3.17
C ALA A 59 -10.09 -2.49 3.56
N GLY A 60 -10.64 -2.78 4.74
CA GLY A 60 -11.92 -2.20 5.12
C GLY A 60 -12.55 -2.82 6.36
N THR A 61 -13.83 -2.53 6.54
CA THR A 61 -14.66 -3.21 7.55
C THR A 61 -14.86 -4.67 7.16
N VAL A 62 -15.06 -5.54 8.15
CA VAL A 62 -15.13 -7.00 7.94
C VAL A 62 -16.17 -7.37 6.90
N GLU A 63 -17.39 -6.87 7.06
CA GLU A 63 -18.54 -7.23 6.23
C GLU A 63 -18.31 -6.81 4.77
N ALA A 64 -17.72 -5.63 4.56
CA ALA A 64 -17.45 -5.13 3.23
C ALA A 64 -16.31 -5.88 2.55
N ILE A 65 -15.31 -6.35 3.30
CA ILE A 65 -14.22 -7.17 2.74
C ILE A 65 -14.69 -8.58 2.42
N ASP A 66 -15.52 -9.18 3.27
CA ASP A 66 -16.10 -10.50 3.01
C ASP A 66 -16.98 -10.46 1.75
N LEU A 67 -17.83 -9.44 1.59
CA LEU A 67 -18.59 -9.19 0.37
C LEU A 67 -17.69 -8.95 -0.85
N LEU A 68 -16.60 -8.19 -0.71
CA LEU A 68 -15.66 -7.94 -1.80
C LEU A 68 -15.03 -9.25 -2.31
N VAL A 69 -14.68 -10.17 -1.40
CA VAL A 69 -14.10 -11.47 -1.79
C VAL A 69 -15.09 -12.24 -2.67
N ASP A 70 -16.34 -12.34 -2.25
CA ASP A 70 -17.39 -13.02 -3.03
C ASP A 70 -17.65 -12.34 -4.38
N LEU A 71 -17.77 -11.01 -4.38
CA LEU A 71 -17.98 -10.22 -5.59
C LEU A 71 -16.81 -10.36 -6.57
N SER A 72 -15.58 -10.42 -6.07
CA SER A 72 -14.38 -10.58 -6.89
C SER A 72 -14.35 -11.96 -7.55
N LEU A 73 -14.66 -13.03 -6.81
CA LEU A 73 -14.72 -14.39 -7.37
C LEU A 73 -15.84 -14.52 -8.41
N LYS A 74 -17.02 -13.94 -8.16
CA LYS A 74 -18.13 -13.89 -9.14
C LYS A 74 -17.77 -13.07 -10.38
N ALA A 75 -16.87 -12.11 -10.26
CA ALA A 75 -16.33 -11.33 -11.38
C ALA A 75 -15.10 -11.99 -12.04
N GLU A 76 -14.88 -13.29 -11.80
CA GLU A 76 -13.81 -14.09 -12.42
C GLU A 76 -12.40 -13.65 -12.02
N ALA A 77 -12.23 -13.10 -10.81
CA ALA A 77 -10.90 -12.93 -10.24
C ALA A 77 -10.18 -14.27 -10.16
N LEU A 78 -8.90 -14.31 -10.56
CA LEU A 78 -8.05 -15.50 -10.42
C LEU A 78 -7.89 -15.90 -8.95
N GLN A 79 -7.90 -14.93 -8.04
CA GLN A 79 -7.82 -15.15 -6.62
C GLN A 79 -8.47 -13.99 -5.86
N ALA A 80 -9.21 -14.30 -4.79
CA ALA A 80 -9.55 -13.37 -3.73
C ALA A 80 -9.45 -14.08 -2.38
N LYS A 81 -8.64 -13.58 -1.43
CA LYS A 81 -8.38 -14.27 -0.16
C LYS A 81 -8.14 -13.30 1.00
N VAL A 82 -8.81 -13.53 2.12
CA VAL A 82 -8.57 -12.80 3.37
C VAL A 82 -7.13 -13.06 3.87
N LEU A 83 -6.45 -11.99 4.24
CA LEU A 83 -5.08 -12.04 4.75
C LEU A 83 -5.08 -12.31 6.25
N LYS A 84 -4.04 -12.96 6.77
CA LYS A 84 -3.85 -13.21 8.21
C LYS A 84 -3.41 -11.97 9.00
N THR A 85 -3.51 -10.79 8.40
CA THR A 85 -3.12 -9.53 9.04
C THR A 85 -4.33 -8.91 9.72
N SER A 86 -4.10 -8.20 10.82
CA SER A 86 -5.13 -7.44 11.52
C SER A 86 -5.17 -6.00 11.01
N GLY A 87 -6.36 -5.42 10.92
CA GLY A 87 -6.55 -4.01 10.57
C GLY A 87 -6.76 -3.73 9.09
N ALA A 88 -7.28 -2.54 8.81
CA ALA A 88 -7.50 -2.03 7.46
C ALA A 88 -6.43 -1.00 7.08
N PHE A 89 -5.16 -1.44 7.00
CA PHE A 89 -4.04 -0.53 6.73
C PHE A 89 -4.17 0.16 5.37
N HIS A 90 -3.65 1.38 5.28
CA HIS A 90 -3.66 2.18 4.05
C HIS A 90 -5.05 2.58 3.56
N THR A 91 -6.01 2.65 4.49
CA THR A 91 -7.37 3.15 4.27
C THR A 91 -7.68 4.30 5.21
N LYS A 92 -8.80 4.99 4.97
CA LYS A 92 -9.28 6.05 5.88
C LYS A 92 -9.49 5.60 7.33
N LEU A 93 -9.65 4.28 7.59
CA LEU A 93 -9.79 3.74 8.94
C LEU A 93 -8.53 3.94 9.79
N MET A 94 -7.39 4.24 9.17
CA MET A 94 -6.13 4.53 9.87
C MET A 94 -5.98 6.00 10.32
N ALA A 95 -7.01 6.84 10.16
CA ALA A 95 -6.97 8.24 10.60
C ALA A 95 -6.53 8.43 12.07
N PRO A 96 -6.96 7.60 13.06
CA PRO A 96 -6.46 7.71 14.43
C PRO A 96 -4.94 7.48 14.54
N ALA A 97 -4.39 6.53 13.76
CA ALA A 97 -2.96 6.27 13.72
C ALA A 97 -2.19 7.40 13.03
N GLN A 98 -2.76 7.97 11.97
CA GLN A 98 -2.21 9.12 11.27
C GLN A 98 -2.04 10.32 12.21
N ALA A 99 -3.05 10.65 13.03
CA ALA A 99 -2.98 11.78 13.96
C ALA A 99 -1.82 11.62 14.97
N LYS A 100 -1.65 10.42 15.54
CA LYS A 100 -0.54 10.12 16.47
C LYS A 100 0.82 10.19 15.78
N LEU A 101 0.93 9.62 14.57
CA LEU A 101 2.18 9.67 13.81
C LEU A 101 2.54 11.08 13.37
N ALA A 102 1.56 11.90 13.00
CA ALA A 102 1.78 13.27 12.58
C ALA A 102 2.48 14.09 13.66
N LYS A 103 1.99 14.02 14.90
CA LYS A 103 2.64 14.66 16.05
C LYS A 103 4.09 14.20 16.22
N ALA A 104 4.33 12.89 16.20
CA ALA A 104 5.68 12.35 16.36
C ALA A 104 6.63 12.77 15.21
N LEU A 105 6.13 12.90 13.98
CA LEU A 105 6.92 13.37 12.85
C LEU A 105 7.20 14.88 12.95
N ASP A 106 6.24 15.68 13.41
CA ASP A 106 6.41 17.12 13.61
C ASP A 106 7.44 17.42 14.72
N ASP A 107 7.42 16.64 15.80
CA ASP A 107 8.41 16.74 16.88
C ASP A 107 9.84 16.40 16.38
N LEU A 108 9.96 15.50 15.41
CA LEU A 108 11.25 15.09 14.83
C LEU A 108 11.73 16.01 13.70
N LEU A 109 10.82 16.71 13.02
CA LEU A 109 11.11 17.52 11.82
C LEU A 109 12.31 18.48 11.99
N PRO A 110 12.48 19.21 13.11
CA PRO A 110 13.62 20.12 13.29
C PRO A 110 15.01 19.44 13.24
N SER A 111 15.06 18.13 13.49
CA SER A 111 16.30 17.33 13.47
C SER A 111 16.52 16.56 12.16
N MET A 112 15.55 16.59 11.25
CA MET A 112 15.64 15.86 9.99
C MET A 112 16.55 16.58 8.99
N LYS A 113 17.28 15.77 8.21
CA LYS A 113 18.11 16.25 7.10
C LYS A 113 17.45 15.91 5.77
N PRO A 114 17.65 16.74 4.73
CA PRO A 114 17.23 16.39 3.38
C PRO A 114 17.80 15.03 2.93
N PRO A 115 17.08 14.28 2.07
CA PRO A 115 17.57 13.02 1.57
C PRO A 115 18.78 13.24 0.67
N THR A 116 19.74 12.33 0.69
CA THR A 116 20.95 12.37 -0.16
C THR A 116 20.77 11.60 -1.46
N CYS A 117 19.68 10.86 -1.62
CA CYS A 117 19.32 10.09 -2.80
C CYS A 117 17.85 10.33 -3.18
N THR A 118 17.48 9.91 -4.40
CA THR A 118 16.10 9.96 -4.86
C THR A 118 15.24 8.98 -4.06
N VAL A 119 14.12 9.46 -3.52
CA VAL A 119 13.17 8.64 -2.74
C VAL A 119 11.84 8.57 -3.48
N TYR A 120 11.40 7.38 -3.85
CA TYR A 120 10.09 7.17 -4.45
C TYR A 120 9.05 6.98 -3.36
N MET A 121 8.05 7.86 -3.33
CA MET A 121 7.05 7.86 -2.27
C MET A 121 5.82 7.02 -2.66
N ASN A 122 5.56 5.95 -1.91
CA ASN A 122 4.42 5.05 -2.16
C ASN A 122 3.06 5.75 -2.26
N VAL A 123 2.88 6.89 -1.60
CA VAL A 123 1.60 7.62 -1.60
C VAL A 123 1.33 8.36 -2.93
N THR A 124 2.38 8.73 -3.67
CA THR A 124 2.25 9.47 -4.95
C THR A 124 2.74 8.67 -6.14
N GLY A 125 3.57 7.65 -5.92
CA GLY A 125 4.29 6.95 -6.98
C GLY A 125 5.38 7.79 -7.64
N GLN A 126 5.73 8.95 -7.06
CA GLN A 126 6.64 9.92 -7.67
C GLN A 126 7.99 9.99 -6.93
N PRO A 127 9.07 10.34 -7.66
CA PRO A 127 10.37 10.59 -7.06
C PRO A 127 10.41 11.93 -6.33
N LEU A 128 11.00 11.94 -5.13
CA LEU A 128 11.54 13.12 -4.47
C LEU A 128 13.05 13.16 -4.73
N GLN A 129 13.55 14.31 -5.16
CA GLN A 129 14.96 14.47 -5.50
C GLN A 129 15.84 14.61 -4.24
N PRO A 130 17.15 14.32 -4.33
CA PRO A 130 18.10 14.69 -3.29
C PRO A 130 17.96 16.17 -2.92
N GLY A 131 18.12 16.50 -1.64
CA GLY A 131 17.98 17.87 -1.15
C GLY A 131 16.54 18.35 -0.96
N THR A 132 15.53 17.52 -1.24
CA THR A 132 14.11 17.85 -0.95
C THR A 132 13.93 18.22 0.52
N ASP A 133 13.18 19.30 0.79
CA ASP A 133 12.85 19.75 2.14
C ASP A 133 12.20 18.60 2.95
N PRO A 134 12.74 18.25 4.14
CA PRO A 134 12.17 17.24 5.03
C PRO A 134 10.68 17.44 5.33
N LYS A 135 10.18 18.67 5.32
CA LYS A 135 8.75 18.95 5.53
C LYS A 135 7.87 18.25 4.49
N VAL A 136 8.30 18.23 3.23
CA VAL A 136 7.56 17.55 2.13
C VAL A 136 7.48 16.05 2.39
N ILE A 137 8.58 15.45 2.85
CA ILE A 137 8.65 14.02 3.20
C ILE A 137 7.72 13.72 4.37
N VAL A 138 7.77 14.54 5.42
CA VAL A 138 6.91 14.40 6.61
C VAL A 138 5.43 14.45 6.23
N ASP A 139 5.01 15.41 5.39
CA ASP A 139 3.62 15.53 4.96
C ASP A 139 3.16 14.28 4.17
N LEU A 140 4.03 13.73 3.33
CA LEU A 140 3.76 12.50 2.58
C LEU A 140 3.73 11.25 3.48
N LEU A 141 4.62 11.16 4.48
CA LEU A 141 4.63 10.07 5.45
C LEU A 141 3.37 10.07 6.33
N LYS A 142 2.86 11.25 6.71
CA LYS A 142 1.55 11.39 7.38
C LYS A 142 0.44 10.86 6.50
N LYS A 143 0.40 11.27 5.23
CA LYS A 143 -0.63 10.86 4.28
C LYS A 143 -0.62 9.36 3.98
N GLN A 144 0.57 8.74 3.98
CA GLN A 144 0.75 7.33 3.63
C GLN A 144 -0.09 6.35 4.47
N LEU A 145 -0.43 6.69 5.72
CA LEU A 145 -1.20 5.78 6.59
C LEU A 145 -2.64 5.58 6.11
N VAL A 146 -3.21 6.58 5.43
CA VAL A 146 -4.60 6.63 4.99
C VAL A 146 -4.73 6.67 3.47
N SER A 147 -3.66 6.32 2.76
CA SER A 147 -3.60 6.32 1.30
C SER A 147 -3.03 4.99 0.81
N PRO A 148 -3.45 4.54 -0.38
CA PRO A 148 -2.96 3.31 -0.96
C PRO A 148 -1.44 3.35 -1.18
N VAL A 149 -0.81 2.19 -1.07
CA VAL A 149 0.58 1.98 -1.48
C VAL A 149 0.62 1.76 -2.99
N LEU A 150 1.18 2.72 -3.72
CA LEU A 150 1.35 2.67 -5.17
C LEU A 150 2.69 2.01 -5.53
N TRP A 151 2.85 0.72 -5.20
CA TRP A 151 4.10 0.00 -5.43
C TRP A 151 4.38 -0.20 -6.92
N ALA A 152 3.47 -0.82 -7.68
CA ALA A 152 3.67 -1.03 -9.12
C ALA A 152 3.85 0.28 -9.90
N PRO A 153 3.05 1.35 -9.67
CA PRO A 153 3.32 2.65 -10.27
C PRO A 153 4.71 3.21 -9.93
N SER A 154 5.15 3.09 -8.66
CA SER A 154 6.49 3.56 -8.25
C SER A 154 7.60 2.81 -9.00
N VAL A 155 7.50 1.48 -9.08
CA VAL A 155 8.49 0.64 -9.75
C VAL A 155 8.51 0.90 -11.25
N ASN A 156 7.34 1.02 -11.90
CA ASN A 156 7.29 1.39 -13.33
C ASN A 156 7.97 2.74 -13.57
N LYS A 157 7.73 3.73 -12.70
CA LYS A 157 8.39 5.04 -12.81
C LYS A 157 9.92 4.95 -12.67
N MET A 158 10.43 4.07 -11.80
CA MET A 158 11.86 3.79 -11.68
C MET A 158 12.43 3.20 -12.97
N ILE A 159 11.75 2.20 -13.54
CA ILE A 159 12.14 1.53 -14.79
C ILE A 159 12.13 2.53 -15.96
N ASP A 160 11.06 3.33 -16.08
CA ASP A 160 10.92 4.36 -17.11
C ASP A 160 12.01 5.45 -17.00
N SER A 161 12.57 5.64 -15.79
CA SER A 161 13.69 6.55 -15.54
C SER A 161 15.07 5.91 -15.84
N GLY A 162 15.09 4.68 -16.37
CA GLY A 162 16.32 3.98 -16.76
C GLY A 162 16.95 3.13 -15.67
N ILE A 163 16.29 2.93 -14.52
CA ILE A 163 16.81 2.06 -13.45
C ILE A 163 16.61 0.59 -13.87
N THR A 164 17.70 -0.16 -13.94
CA THR A 164 17.71 -1.56 -14.40
C THR A 164 18.11 -2.57 -13.34
N GLU A 165 18.72 -2.13 -12.25
CA GLU A 165 19.20 -2.97 -11.15
C GLU A 165 18.45 -2.64 -9.87
N PHE A 166 18.01 -3.67 -9.16
CA PHE A 166 17.20 -3.53 -7.95
C PHE A 166 17.75 -4.46 -6.88
N TYR A 167 17.79 -3.98 -5.65
CA TYR A 167 18.23 -4.75 -4.49
C TYR A 167 17.09 -4.78 -3.45
N GLU A 168 16.52 -5.95 -3.20
CA GLU A 168 15.58 -6.20 -2.10
C GLU A 168 16.39 -6.51 -0.84
N ILE A 169 16.40 -5.58 0.10
CA ILE A 169 17.14 -5.70 1.36
C ILE A 169 16.21 -6.26 2.44
N GLY A 170 16.48 -7.48 2.92
CA GLY A 170 15.73 -8.11 4.00
C GLY A 170 15.53 -9.63 3.84
N PRO A 171 14.97 -10.29 4.87
CA PRO A 171 14.95 -11.76 4.98
C PRO A 171 13.96 -12.47 4.03
N MET A 172 13.09 -11.70 3.38
CA MET A 172 12.03 -12.23 2.52
C MET A 172 12.31 -11.85 1.06
N LYS A 173 11.67 -12.57 0.13
CA LYS A 173 11.84 -12.40 -1.33
C LYS A 173 10.56 -11.89 -2.02
N GLN A 174 9.74 -11.14 -1.27
CA GLN A 174 8.40 -10.78 -1.72
C GLN A 174 8.45 -9.68 -2.78
N LEU A 175 9.32 -8.67 -2.63
CA LEU A 175 9.44 -7.59 -3.60
C LEU A 175 9.99 -8.12 -4.92
N LYS A 176 11.01 -8.99 -4.90
CA LYS A 176 11.52 -9.68 -6.08
C LYS A 176 10.47 -10.55 -6.73
N ALA A 177 9.65 -11.28 -5.97
CA ALA A 177 8.54 -12.05 -6.53
C ALA A 177 7.49 -11.16 -7.23
N MET A 178 7.18 -9.98 -6.66
CA MET A 178 6.31 -9.00 -7.30
C MET A 178 6.94 -8.40 -8.56
N MET A 179 8.26 -8.14 -8.55
CA MET A 179 8.99 -7.64 -9.73
C MET A 179 8.80 -8.56 -10.93
N LYS A 180 8.80 -9.90 -10.74
CA LYS A 180 8.53 -10.86 -11.84
C LYS A 180 7.19 -10.60 -12.52
N ARG A 181 6.19 -10.11 -11.78
CA ARG A 181 4.85 -9.78 -12.30
C ARG A 181 4.76 -8.38 -12.92
N ILE A 182 5.65 -7.47 -12.51
CA ILE A 182 5.72 -6.10 -13.05
C ILE A 182 6.54 -6.09 -14.35
N ASN A 183 7.77 -6.61 -14.30
CA ASN A 183 8.70 -6.63 -15.42
C ASN A 183 9.64 -7.86 -15.32
N PRO A 184 9.41 -8.91 -16.13
CA PRO A 184 10.23 -10.12 -16.11
C PRO A 184 11.71 -9.91 -16.43
N LYS A 185 12.05 -8.88 -17.23
CA LYS A 185 13.44 -8.57 -17.59
C LYS A 185 14.18 -7.96 -16.40
N VAL A 186 13.57 -6.96 -15.74
CA VAL A 186 14.13 -6.31 -14.56
C VAL A 186 14.19 -7.28 -13.36
N TRP A 187 13.26 -8.23 -13.28
CA TRP A 187 13.32 -9.29 -12.27
C TRP A 187 14.61 -10.14 -12.34
N GLN A 188 15.15 -10.38 -13.54
CA GLN A 188 16.40 -11.15 -13.73
C GLN A 188 17.62 -10.43 -13.14
N THR A 189 17.60 -9.10 -13.14
CA THR A 189 18.64 -8.22 -12.57
C THR A 189 18.30 -7.70 -11.17
N THR A 190 17.24 -8.24 -10.55
CA THR A 190 16.89 -7.93 -9.17
C THR A 190 17.59 -8.90 -8.21
N THR A 191 18.40 -8.39 -7.30
CA THR A 191 19.08 -9.17 -6.28
C THR A 191 18.33 -9.07 -4.96
N ASN A 192 18.30 -10.15 -4.18
CA ASN A 192 17.83 -10.10 -2.80
C ASN A 192 19.04 -10.27 -1.89
N GLU A 193 19.22 -9.31 -0.99
CA GLU A 193 20.29 -9.27 -0.01
C GLU A 193 19.68 -9.55 1.35
N GLU A 194 20.06 -10.68 1.96
CA GLU A 194 19.66 -11.04 3.31
C GLU A 194 20.55 -10.25 4.29
N VAL A 195 19.92 -9.57 5.26
CA VAL A 195 20.60 -8.70 6.27
C VAL A 195 20.22 -9.16 7.67
#